data_AF-J9ALQ4-F1
#
_entry.id   AF-J9ALQ4-F1
#
_cell.length_a   1.000
_cell.length_b   1.000
_cell.length_c   1.000
_cell.angle_alpha   90.00
_cell.angle_beta   90.00
_cell.angle_gamma   90.00
#
_symmetry.space_group_name_H-M   'P 1'
#
loop_
_entity.id
_entity.type
_entity.pdbx_description
1 polymer ?
#
loop_
_entity_poly.entity_id
_entity_poly.type
_entity_poly.pdbx_seq_one_letter_code
_entity_poly.pdbx_strand_id
1 'polypeptide(L)'
;MYFAMQGLGNLGNTCFFNSITQCLLHTHTLAVYIDLVGKEDNIELMQNKVLIGDRQVQVPHVYLSLASFDGPLNNIFANFIRDFKAGLPVHPSSLFSEIARKAPRFRGWAQQDAHELLRYLMDGLRTEEINRYKEAISRYIKVARNGNPKLTDGELSLLAKGMLKACGRPLIDAVFGGTLLQTVKCSNCGHLSKTYEDFLDLSLPLPSTSAKTLFNGTDKMHKSASMSLSKYQKKKKKRMYAKGLKVRRKSHEIIPHNDEINHIEERLYLSNDISDEDVLDDDDADAKTVDGNLLLSIF
;
A
#
# COMPACT_ATOMS: atom_id res chain seq x y z
N MET A 1 -19.72 -18.18 22.48
CA MET A 1 -19.85 -17.75 21.07
C MET A 1 -19.56 -18.98 20.23
N TYR A 2 -20.58 -19.57 19.60
CA TYR A 2 -20.38 -20.75 18.76
C TYR A 2 -19.70 -20.31 17.46
N PHE A 3 -18.51 -20.83 17.17
CA PHE A 3 -17.92 -20.66 15.85
C PHE A 3 -18.73 -21.49 14.85
N ALA A 4 -19.32 -20.83 13.86
CA ALA A 4 -19.93 -21.52 12.75
C ALA A 4 -18.83 -22.30 12.00
N MET A 5 -18.85 -23.62 12.11
CA MET A 5 -18.01 -24.51 11.31
C MET A 5 -18.81 -24.94 10.08
N GLN A 6 -18.64 -24.20 8.98
CA GLN A 6 -19.35 -24.45 7.73
C GLN A 6 -18.35 -24.59 6.58
N GLY A 7 -18.56 -25.56 5.70
CA GLY A 7 -17.77 -25.72 4.47
C GLY A 7 -18.20 -24.74 3.39
N LEU A 8 -17.33 -24.48 2.42
CA LEU A 8 -17.66 -23.72 1.21
C LEU A 8 -17.81 -24.68 0.03
N GLY A 9 -18.90 -24.55 -0.72
CA GLY A 9 -19.13 -25.31 -1.94
C GLY A 9 -18.03 -25.05 -2.97
N ASN A 10 -17.49 -26.09 -3.60
CA ASN A 10 -16.52 -25.93 -4.67
C ASN A 10 -17.26 -25.57 -5.97
N LEU A 11 -16.86 -24.46 -6.60
CA LEU A 11 -17.41 -23.96 -7.87
C LEU A 11 -16.66 -24.49 -9.10
N GLY A 12 -15.86 -25.55 -8.93
CA GLY A 12 -15.00 -26.17 -9.94
C GLY A 12 -13.55 -25.69 -9.84
N ASN A 13 -12.67 -26.56 -9.32
CA ASN A 13 -11.25 -26.25 -9.08
C ASN A 13 -10.99 -24.97 -8.25
N THR A 14 -11.93 -24.59 -7.37
CA THR A 14 -11.85 -23.37 -6.53
C THR A 14 -11.37 -23.65 -5.11
N CYS A 15 -10.65 -24.75 -4.88
CA CYS A 15 -10.11 -25.06 -3.55
C CYS A 15 -9.11 -24.00 -3.05
N PHE A 16 -8.35 -23.37 -3.95
CA PHE A 16 -7.48 -22.23 -3.64
C PHE A 16 -8.24 -21.01 -3.10
N PHE A 17 -9.47 -20.80 -3.57
CA PHE A 17 -10.36 -19.75 -3.06
C PHE A 17 -10.93 -20.16 -1.72
N ASN A 18 -11.49 -21.38 -1.63
CA ASN A 18 -12.10 -21.85 -0.40
C ASN A 18 -11.11 -21.85 0.78
N SER A 19 -9.85 -22.24 0.56
CA SER A 19 -8.83 -22.25 1.62
C SER A 19 -8.53 -20.84 2.15
N ILE A 20 -8.31 -19.87 1.27
CA ILE A 20 -8.05 -18.47 1.66
C ILE A 20 -9.26 -17.86 2.35
N THR A 21 -10.45 -18.04 1.78
CA THR A 21 -11.67 -17.47 2.34
C THR A 21 -11.95 -18.05 3.73
N GLN A 22 -11.75 -19.35 3.95
CA GLN A 22 -11.88 -19.94 5.28
C GLN A 22 -10.90 -19.33 6.29
N CYS A 23 -9.62 -19.13 5.91
CA CYS A 23 -8.66 -18.44 6.77
C CYS A 23 -9.11 -17.02 7.14
N LEU A 24 -9.62 -16.25 6.16
CA LEU A 24 -10.12 -14.90 6.38
C LEU A 24 -11.35 -14.88 7.28
N LEU A 25 -12.34 -15.75 7.02
CA LEU A 25 -13.57 -15.84 7.81
C LEU A 25 -13.31 -16.09 9.30
N HIS A 26 -12.25 -16.82 9.63
CA HIS A 26 -11.81 -17.09 11.00
C HIS A 26 -10.86 -16.05 11.60
N THR A 27 -10.52 -14.97 10.86
CA THR A 27 -9.71 -13.87 11.37
C THR A 27 -10.56 -12.92 12.23
N HIS A 28 -10.35 -12.91 13.55
CA HIS A 28 -11.18 -12.13 14.48
C HIS A 28 -11.13 -10.62 14.21
N THR A 29 -9.96 -10.08 13.88
CA THR A 29 -9.75 -8.65 13.63
C THR A 29 -10.57 -8.10 12.46
N LEU A 30 -11.02 -8.96 11.52
CA LEU A 30 -11.96 -8.55 10.46
C LEU A 30 -13.35 -8.17 11.00
N ALA A 31 -13.66 -8.42 12.27
CA ALA A 31 -14.86 -7.86 12.91
C ALA A 31 -14.86 -6.32 12.88
N VAL A 32 -13.70 -5.69 13.08
CA VAL A 32 -13.60 -4.22 13.01
C VAL A 32 -13.86 -3.72 11.59
N TYR A 33 -13.33 -4.42 10.59
CA TYR A 33 -13.53 -4.09 9.19
C TYR A 33 -15.02 -4.09 8.79
N ILE A 34 -15.77 -5.16 9.14
CA ILE A 34 -17.20 -5.25 8.79
C ILE A 34 -18.06 -4.18 9.46
N ASP A 35 -17.60 -3.64 10.60
CA ASP A 35 -18.30 -2.63 11.38
C ASP A 35 -17.96 -1.21 10.94
N LEU A 36 -16.92 -0.99 10.15
CA LEU A 36 -16.49 0.36 9.75
C LEU A 36 -16.59 0.62 8.25
N VAL A 37 -16.48 -0.43 7.43
CA VAL A 37 -16.41 -0.27 5.97
C VAL A 37 -17.64 0.46 5.43
N GLY A 38 -17.38 1.57 4.72
CA GLY A 38 -18.42 2.37 4.09
C GLY A 38 -19.31 3.20 5.02
N LYS A 39 -19.09 3.18 6.35
CA LYS A 39 -19.98 3.87 7.32
C LYS A 39 -19.74 5.36 7.46
N GLU A 40 -18.50 5.82 7.24
CA GLU A 40 -18.18 7.24 7.33
C GLU A 40 -18.78 8.01 6.15
N ASP A 41 -19.43 9.14 6.44
CA ASP A 41 -19.99 10.05 5.44
C ASP A 41 -19.11 11.29 5.20
N ASN A 42 -18.12 11.49 6.07
CA ASN A 42 -17.19 12.60 6.02
C ASN A 42 -15.83 12.19 6.58
N ILE A 43 -14.80 12.92 6.18
CA ILE A 43 -13.46 12.80 6.74
C ILE A 43 -12.91 14.19 7.02
N GLU A 44 -12.39 14.38 8.23
CA GLU A 44 -11.70 15.59 8.64
C GLU A 44 -10.20 15.43 8.42
N LEU A 45 -9.64 16.30 7.58
CA LEU A 45 -8.19 16.41 7.41
C LEU A 45 -7.70 17.54 8.29
N MET A 46 -6.80 17.24 9.24
CA MET A 46 -6.13 18.25 10.06
C MET A 46 -5.03 18.95 9.26
N GLN A 47 -4.78 20.22 9.57
CA GLN A 47 -3.68 20.95 8.97
C GLN A 47 -2.34 20.30 9.35
N ASN A 48 -1.62 19.77 8.35
CA ASN A 48 -0.32 19.13 8.56
C ASN A 48 0.58 19.26 7.32
N LYS A 49 1.87 19.01 7.52
CA LYS A 49 2.86 18.95 6.43
C LYS A 49 3.15 17.48 6.11
N VAL A 50 2.95 17.10 4.85
CA VAL A 50 3.12 15.73 4.39
C VAL A 50 4.20 15.68 3.31
N LEU A 51 5.11 14.72 3.42
CA LEU A 51 6.10 14.42 2.38
C LEU A 51 5.49 13.55 1.28
N ILE A 52 5.54 14.04 0.04
CA ILE A 52 5.18 13.33 -1.19
C ILE A 52 6.41 13.29 -2.09
N GLY A 53 7.05 12.13 -2.19
CA GLY A 53 8.41 12.05 -2.73
C GLY A 53 9.36 12.90 -1.89
N ASP A 54 10.08 13.81 -2.54
CA ASP A 54 11.01 14.74 -1.88
C ASP A 54 10.39 16.13 -1.62
N ARG A 55 9.09 16.31 -1.92
CA ARG A 55 8.40 17.60 -1.77
C ARG A 55 7.53 17.59 -0.51
N GLN A 56 7.59 18.68 0.27
CA GLN A 56 6.65 18.92 1.35
C GLN A 56 5.38 19.58 0.81
N VAL A 57 4.24 19.10 1.28
CA VAL A 57 2.91 19.57 0.89
C VAL A 57 2.18 20.03 2.14
N GLN A 58 1.65 21.25 2.11
CA GLN A 58 0.79 21.75 3.17
C GLN A 58 -0.64 21.28 2.90
N VAL A 59 -1.13 20.36 3.73
CA VAL A 59 -2.53 19.95 3.72
C VAL A 59 -3.33 20.96 4.55
N PRO A 60 -4.44 21.50 4.02
CA PRO A 60 -5.30 22.41 4.77
C PRO A 60 -6.19 21.64 5.76
N HIS A 61 -6.69 22.34 6.78
CA HIS A 61 -7.80 21.83 7.58
C HIS A 61 -9.09 21.84 6.75
N VAL A 62 -9.69 20.68 6.52
CA VAL A 62 -10.89 20.57 5.67
C VAL A 62 -11.75 19.35 6.04
N TYR A 63 -13.07 19.53 5.95
CA TYR A 63 -14.04 18.45 5.99
C TYR A 63 -14.42 18.04 4.57
N LEU A 64 -14.09 16.81 4.19
CA LEU A 64 -14.47 16.23 2.91
C LEU A 64 -15.72 15.38 3.08
N SER A 65 -16.81 15.74 2.41
CA SER A 65 -18.00 14.89 2.32
C SER A 65 -17.73 13.72 1.37
N LEU A 66 -17.90 12.50 1.86
CA LEU A 66 -17.75 11.27 1.09
C LEU A 66 -19.09 10.96 0.39
N ALA A 67 -19.02 10.50 -0.86
CA ALA A 67 -20.20 9.97 -1.53
C ALA A 67 -20.65 8.65 -0.86
N SER A 68 -21.89 8.23 -1.09
CA SER A 68 -22.37 6.91 -0.66
C SER A 68 -21.39 5.83 -1.12
N PHE A 69 -21.12 4.84 -0.25
CA PHE A 69 -20.10 3.85 -0.55
C PHE A 69 -20.55 2.84 -1.62
N ASP A 70 -20.05 3.02 -2.84
CA ASP A 70 -20.24 2.10 -3.97
C ASP A 70 -19.03 1.16 -4.13
N GLY A 71 -18.80 0.31 -3.12
CA GLY A 71 -17.74 -0.70 -3.12
C GLY A 71 -18.33 -2.10 -3.25
N PRO A 72 -18.62 -2.61 -4.46
CA PRO A 72 -19.29 -3.91 -4.63
C PRO A 72 -18.51 -5.07 -4.00
N LEU A 73 -17.17 -5.08 -4.12
CA LEU A 73 -16.36 -6.13 -3.49
C LEU A 73 -16.36 -6.01 -1.98
N ASN A 74 -16.19 -4.81 -1.43
CA ASN A 74 -16.26 -4.58 0.02
C ASN A 74 -17.62 -4.98 0.59
N ASN A 75 -18.71 -4.57 -0.07
CA ASN A 75 -20.08 -4.88 0.35
C ASN A 75 -20.34 -6.39 0.33
N ILE A 76 -19.97 -7.08 -0.75
CA ILE A 76 -20.13 -8.54 -0.84
C ILE A 76 -19.26 -9.24 0.20
N PHE A 77 -18.01 -8.83 0.39
CA PHE A 77 -17.10 -9.43 1.36
C PHE A 77 -17.58 -9.24 2.81
N ALA A 78 -18.02 -8.03 3.17
CA ALA A 78 -18.54 -7.74 4.51
C ALA A 78 -19.81 -8.53 4.82
N ASN A 79 -20.74 -8.61 3.85
CA ASN A 79 -21.95 -9.43 3.99
C ASN A 79 -21.61 -10.91 4.12
N PHE A 80 -20.68 -11.41 3.29
CA PHE A 80 -20.24 -12.79 3.33
C PHE A 80 -19.64 -13.19 4.69
N ILE A 81 -18.82 -12.32 5.29
CA ILE A 81 -18.29 -12.52 6.65
C ILE A 81 -19.43 -12.49 7.69
N ARG A 82 -20.36 -11.54 7.57
CA ARG A 82 -21.48 -11.38 8.51
C ARG A 82 -22.38 -12.62 8.53
N ASP A 83 -22.76 -13.09 7.35
CA ASP A 83 -23.60 -14.27 7.18
C ASP A 83 -22.91 -15.52 7.73
N PHE A 84 -21.62 -15.71 7.42
CA PHE A 84 -20.84 -16.82 7.95
C PHE A 84 -20.77 -16.79 9.49
N LYS A 85 -20.47 -15.62 10.08
CA LYS A 85 -20.39 -15.43 11.53
C LYS A 85 -21.75 -15.61 12.22
N ALA A 86 -22.85 -15.31 11.53
CA ALA A 86 -24.21 -15.55 12.00
C ALA A 86 -24.64 -17.02 11.89
N GLY A 87 -23.80 -17.90 11.32
CA GLY A 87 -24.15 -19.30 11.09
C GLY A 87 -25.13 -19.50 9.93
N LEU A 88 -25.29 -18.49 9.06
CA LEU A 88 -26.12 -18.59 7.86
C LEU A 88 -25.35 -19.33 6.76
N PRO A 89 -26.05 -20.05 5.86
CA PRO A 89 -25.43 -20.64 4.68
C PRO A 89 -24.83 -19.56 3.78
N VAL A 90 -23.54 -19.71 3.44
CA VAL A 90 -22.84 -18.78 2.55
C VAL A 90 -22.50 -19.44 1.22
N HIS A 91 -22.87 -18.78 0.11
CA HIS A 91 -22.53 -19.24 -1.23
C HIS A 91 -21.35 -18.44 -1.79
N PRO A 92 -20.24 -19.09 -2.19
CA PRO A 92 -19.02 -18.39 -2.59
C PRO A 92 -19.10 -17.71 -3.97
N SER A 93 -20.13 -18.00 -4.76
CA SER A 93 -20.25 -17.57 -6.15
C SER A 93 -20.20 -16.06 -6.33
N SER A 94 -20.92 -15.30 -5.49
CA SER A 94 -20.99 -13.85 -5.61
C SER A 94 -19.63 -13.21 -5.32
N LEU A 95 -18.97 -13.63 -4.24
CA LEU A 95 -17.65 -13.12 -3.86
C LEU A 95 -16.59 -13.50 -4.90
N PHE A 96 -16.57 -14.76 -5.33
CA PHE A 96 -15.61 -15.23 -6.33
C PHE A 96 -15.80 -14.52 -7.68
N SER A 97 -17.05 -14.33 -8.12
CA SER A 97 -17.35 -13.63 -9.37
C SER A 97 -16.88 -12.18 -9.34
N GLU A 98 -17.02 -11.51 -8.21
CA GLU A 98 -16.58 -10.13 -8.05
C GLU A 98 -15.05 -10.00 -8.05
N ILE A 99 -14.34 -10.96 -7.43
CA ILE A 99 -12.88 -11.03 -7.53
C ILE A 99 -12.45 -11.31 -8.98
N ALA A 100 -13.08 -12.28 -9.66
CA ALA A 100 -12.78 -12.62 -11.05
C ALA A 100 -13.19 -11.51 -12.05
N ARG A 101 -14.10 -10.61 -11.65
CA ARG A 101 -14.42 -9.39 -12.40
C ARG A 101 -13.21 -8.46 -12.45
N LYS A 102 -12.59 -8.20 -11.29
CA LYS A 102 -11.40 -7.34 -11.14
C LYS A 102 -10.10 -8.01 -11.61
N ALA A 103 -10.00 -9.33 -11.48
CA ALA A 103 -8.84 -10.12 -11.88
C ALA A 103 -9.26 -11.24 -12.85
N PRO A 104 -9.35 -10.95 -14.16
CA PRO A 104 -9.86 -11.88 -15.17
C PRO A 104 -9.10 -13.22 -15.27
N ARG A 105 -7.87 -13.31 -14.74
CA ARG A 105 -7.08 -14.56 -14.68
C ARG A 105 -7.80 -15.67 -13.91
N PHE A 106 -8.62 -15.32 -12.92
CA PHE A 106 -9.41 -16.29 -12.16
C PHE A 106 -10.67 -16.74 -12.90
N ARG A 107 -10.98 -16.19 -14.08
CA ARG A 107 -12.07 -16.68 -14.93
C ARG A 107 -11.65 -18.00 -15.56
N GLY A 108 -12.36 -19.07 -15.23
CA GLY A 108 -12.15 -20.40 -15.79
C GLY A 108 -12.14 -21.48 -14.71
N TRP A 109 -11.75 -22.69 -15.12
CA TRP A 109 -11.79 -23.90 -14.30
C TRP A 109 -10.38 -24.41 -13.94
N ALA A 110 -9.35 -23.59 -14.13
CA ALA A 110 -7.97 -23.98 -13.85
C ALA A 110 -7.66 -23.81 -12.35
N GLN A 111 -6.75 -24.64 -11.83
CA GLN A 111 -6.15 -24.45 -10.51
C GLN A 111 -5.30 -23.17 -10.52
N GLN A 112 -5.28 -22.44 -9.41
CA GLN A 112 -4.63 -21.13 -9.28
C GLN A 112 -3.82 -21.05 -7.99
N ASP A 113 -2.95 -20.05 -7.91
CA ASP A 113 -2.23 -19.73 -6.67
C ASP A 113 -3.16 -19.02 -5.68
N ALA A 114 -3.31 -19.62 -4.50
CA ALA A 114 -4.10 -19.09 -3.39
C ALA A 114 -3.56 -17.75 -2.90
N HIS A 115 -2.24 -17.57 -2.87
CA HIS A 115 -1.61 -16.32 -2.46
C HIS A 115 -1.86 -15.20 -3.47
N GLU A 116 -1.82 -15.51 -4.76
CA GLU A 116 -2.17 -14.54 -5.82
C GLU A 116 -3.62 -14.06 -5.65
N LEU A 117 -4.56 -14.98 -5.40
CA LEU A 117 -5.95 -14.63 -5.11
C LEU A 117 -6.08 -13.72 -3.88
N LEU A 118 -5.39 -14.05 -2.78
CA LEU A 118 -5.41 -13.23 -1.57
C LEU A 118 -5.00 -11.78 -1.87
N ARG A 119 -3.91 -11.59 -2.62
CA ARG A 119 -3.44 -10.25 -2.99
C ARG A 119 -4.47 -9.49 -3.81
N TYR A 120 -5.07 -10.12 -4.81
CA TYR A 120 -6.12 -9.48 -5.61
C TYR A 120 -7.38 -9.12 -4.82
N LEU A 121 -7.78 -9.97 -3.86
CA LEU A 121 -8.88 -9.65 -2.96
C LEU A 121 -8.53 -8.42 -2.12
N MET A 122 -7.39 -8.42 -1.43
CA MET A 122 -6.99 -7.32 -0.55
C MET A 122 -6.78 -6.00 -1.30
N ASP A 123 -6.10 -6.04 -2.45
CA ASP A 123 -5.92 -4.86 -3.32
C ASP A 123 -7.26 -4.36 -3.86
N GLY A 124 -8.19 -5.26 -4.18
CA GLY A 124 -9.54 -4.91 -4.61
C GLY A 124 -10.33 -4.18 -3.54
N LEU A 125 -10.30 -4.67 -2.30
CA LEU A 125 -10.94 -4.05 -1.14
C LEU A 125 -10.37 -2.66 -0.88
N ARG A 126 -9.04 -2.58 -0.80
CA ARG A 126 -8.28 -1.34 -0.62
C ARG A 126 -8.61 -0.29 -1.69
N THR A 127 -8.64 -0.71 -2.95
CA THR A 127 -8.80 0.20 -4.09
C THR A 127 -10.18 0.87 -4.10
N GLU A 128 -11.24 0.14 -3.76
CA GLU A 128 -12.59 0.73 -3.69
C GLU A 128 -12.69 1.82 -2.63
N GLU A 129 -12.08 1.62 -1.46
CA GLU A 129 -12.03 2.62 -0.39
C GLU A 129 -11.17 3.84 -0.78
N ILE A 130 -9.97 3.61 -1.31
CA ILE A 130 -9.09 4.69 -1.80
C ILE A 130 -9.81 5.52 -2.88
N ASN A 131 -10.52 4.87 -3.80
CA ASN A 131 -11.24 5.58 -4.86
C ASN A 131 -12.33 6.49 -4.31
N ARG A 132 -13.01 6.09 -3.22
CA ARG A 132 -13.99 6.93 -2.52
C ARG A 132 -13.35 8.22 -2.00
N TYR A 133 -12.16 8.13 -1.39
CA TYR A 133 -11.40 9.30 -0.93
C TYR A 133 -10.92 10.17 -2.08
N LYS A 134 -10.39 9.54 -3.15
CA LYS A 134 -9.95 10.25 -4.35
C LYS A 134 -11.07 11.09 -4.97
N GLU A 135 -12.29 10.56 -5.03
CA GLU A 135 -13.45 11.30 -5.54
C GLU A 135 -13.78 12.53 -4.70
N ALA A 136 -13.77 12.39 -3.37
CA ALA A 136 -14.00 13.51 -2.45
C ALA A 136 -12.92 14.59 -2.59
N ILE A 137 -11.65 14.18 -2.67
CA ILE A 137 -10.52 15.09 -2.89
C ILE A 137 -10.64 15.76 -4.27
N SER A 138 -10.99 15.04 -5.32
CA SER A 138 -11.18 15.64 -6.66
C SER A 138 -12.27 16.71 -6.67
N ARG A 139 -13.38 16.52 -5.92
CA ARG A 139 -14.41 17.56 -5.75
C ARG A 139 -13.84 18.80 -5.07
N TYR A 140 -13.06 18.62 -4.00
CA TYR A 140 -12.37 19.71 -3.32
C TYR A 140 -11.40 20.47 -4.24
N ILE A 141 -10.54 19.74 -4.96
CA ILE A 141 -9.54 20.32 -5.87
C ILE A 141 -10.20 21.14 -6.99
N LYS A 142 -11.34 20.70 -7.54
CA LYS A 142 -12.11 21.48 -8.52
C LYS A 142 -12.55 22.83 -7.95
N VAL A 143 -13.05 22.86 -6.72
CA VAL A 143 -13.47 24.10 -6.06
C VAL A 143 -12.26 25.01 -5.79
N ALA A 144 -11.15 24.45 -5.32
CA ALA A 144 -9.91 25.19 -5.08
C ALA A 144 -9.36 25.84 -6.37
N ARG A 145 -9.36 25.11 -7.50
CA ARG A 145 -8.96 25.64 -8.82
C ARG A 145 -9.83 26.81 -9.26
N ASN A 146 -11.15 26.71 -9.08
CA ASN A 146 -12.07 27.78 -9.43
C ASN A 146 -11.89 29.03 -8.56
N GLY A 147 -11.51 28.85 -7.29
CA GLY A 147 -11.21 29.94 -6.36
C GLY A 147 -9.85 30.61 -6.59
N ASN A 148 -8.88 29.89 -7.14
CA ASN A 148 -7.56 30.43 -7.49
C ASN A 148 -7.04 29.83 -8.82
N PRO A 149 -7.36 30.46 -9.96
CA PRO A 149 -6.97 29.97 -11.28
C PRO A 149 -5.45 29.94 -11.55
N LYS A 150 -4.63 30.56 -10.68
CA LYS A 150 -3.17 30.58 -10.80
C LYS A 150 -2.50 29.27 -10.37
N LEU A 151 -3.23 28.38 -9.69
CA LEU A 151 -2.71 27.08 -9.27
C LEU A 151 -2.42 26.20 -10.49
N THR A 152 -1.19 25.72 -10.58
CA THR A 152 -0.77 24.81 -11.64
C THR A 152 -1.32 23.41 -11.42
N ASP A 153 -1.49 22.63 -12.49
CA ASP A 153 -1.93 21.23 -12.39
C ASP A 153 -0.95 20.38 -11.55
N GLY A 154 0.34 20.72 -11.57
CA GLY A 154 1.37 20.08 -10.74
C GLY A 154 1.18 20.32 -9.24
N GLU A 155 0.84 21.54 -8.84
CA GLU A 155 0.53 21.88 -7.44
C GLU A 155 -0.77 21.20 -6.98
N LEU A 156 -1.80 21.16 -7.84
CA LEU A 156 -3.06 20.49 -7.53
C LEU A 156 -2.88 18.97 -7.39
N SER A 157 -2.10 18.34 -8.26
CA SER A 157 -1.75 16.92 -8.14
C SER A 157 -0.99 16.63 -6.85
N LEU A 158 -0.02 17.49 -6.51
CA LEU A 158 0.78 17.35 -5.30
C LEU A 158 -0.09 17.53 -4.04
N LEU A 159 -0.98 18.52 -4.02
CA LEU A 159 -1.97 18.72 -2.96
C LEU A 159 -2.89 17.51 -2.82
N ALA A 160 -3.44 17.00 -3.93
CA ALA A 160 -4.31 15.83 -3.89
C ALA A 160 -3.63 14.59 -3.31
N LYS A 161 -2.36 14.35 -3.68
CA LYS A 161 -1.53 13.28 -3.09
C LYS A 161 -1.27 13.49 -1.61
N GLY A 162 -1.00 14.73 -1.19
CA GLY A 162 -0.87 15.12 0.21
C GLY A 162 -2.14 14.84 1.01
N MET A 163 -3.29 15.28 0.49
CA MET A 163 -4.60 15.05 1.08
C MET A 163 -4.94 13.57 1.19
N LEU A 164 -4.70 12.78 0.12
CA LEU A 164 -4.97 11.34 0.15
C LEU A 164 -4.12 10.62 1.19
N LYS A 165 -2.85 11.00 1.35
CA LYS A 165 -1.99 10.48 2.41
C LYS A 165 -2.45 10.91 3.80
N ALA A 166 -3.02 12.12 3.93
CA ALA A 166 -3.61 12.61 5.17
C ALA A 166 -4.95 11.93 5.53
N CYS A 167 -5.67 11.35 4.56
CA CYS A 167 -6.86 10.51 4.83
C CYS A 167 -6.52 9.23 5.64
N GLY A 168 -5.24 8.87 5.76
CA GLY A 168 -4.80 7.70 6.50
C GLY A 168 -4.76 6.43 5.65
N ARG A 169 -4.68 5.28 6.32
CA ARG A 169 -4.59 3.97 5.67
C ARG A 169 -6.00 3.39 5.48
N PRO A 170 -6.26 2.67 4.36
CA PRO A 170 -7.50 1.92 4.16
C PRO A 170 -7.76 0.92 5.30
N LEU A 171 -9.03 0.61 5.57
CA LEU A 171 -9.41 -0.25 6.70
C LEU A 171 -8.77 -1.64 6.66
N ILE A 172 -8.57 -2.19 5.46
CA ILE A 172 -7.92 -3.50 5.33
C ILE A 172 -6.46 -3.48 5.79
N ASP A 173 -5.78 -2.33 5.67
CA ASP A 173 -4.44 -2.11 6.18
C ASP A 173 -4.41 -2.00 7.71
N ALA A 174 -5.51 -1.60 8.36
CA ALA A 174 -5.59 -1.66 9.82
C ALA A 174 -5.63 -3.11 10.34
N VAL A 175 -6.05 -4.06 9.51
CA VAL A 175 -6.14 -5.49 9.86
C VAL A 175 -4.86 -6.24 9.51
N PHE A 176 -4.30 -6.01 8.32
CA PHE A 176 -3.17 -6.79 7.78
C PHE A 176 -1.94 -5.95 7.44
N GLY A 177 -2.04 -4.63 7.51
CA GLY A 177 -1.00 -3.72 7.05
C GLY A 177 0.21 -3.69 7.98
N GLY A 178 1.38 -3.72 7.37
CA GLY A 178 2.65 -3.40 8.01
C GLY A 178 3.47 -2.44 7.15
N THR A 179 4.66 -2.10 7.63
CA THR A 179 5.63 -1.27 6.92
C THR A 179 7.03 -1.90 7.06
N LEU A 180 7.71 -2.13 5.94
CA LEU A 180 9.08 -2.61 5.85
C LEU A 180 10.04 -1.43 5.69
N LEU A 181 11.11 -1.41 6.47
CA LEU A 181 12.25 -0.52 6.24
C LEU A 181 13.30 -1.25 5.39
N GLN A 182 13.44 -0.86 4.14
CA GLN A 182 14.54 -1.28 3.28
C GLN A 182 15.69 -0.28 3.36
N THR A 183 16.86 -0.74 3.78
CA THR A 183 18.09 0.08 3.78
C THR A 183 19.05 -0.43 2.70
N VAL A 184 19.41 0.44 1.76
CA VAL A 184 20.37 0.16 0.69
C VAL A 184 21.64 0.96 0.92
N LYS A 185 22.73 0.26 1.25
CA LYS A 185 24.08 0.84 1.35
C LYS A 185 24.77 0.85 0.00
N CYS A 186 25.23 2.02 -0.44
CA CYS A 186 26.10 2.14 -1.60
C CYS A 186 27.49 1.58 -1.26
N SER A 187 27.92 0.54 -1.97
CA SER A 187 29.23 -0.09 -1.74
C SER A 187 30.42 0.78 -2.17
N ASN A 188 30.21 1.93 -2.83
CA ASN A 188 31.26 2.83 -3.28
C ASN A 188 31.46 4.04 -2.34
N CYS A 189 30.39 4.79 -2.08
CA CYS A 189 30.45 6.00 -1.23
C CYS A 189 29.93 5.79 0.19
N GLY A 190 29.46 4.58 0.53
CA GLY A 190 28.90 4.30 1.86
C GLY A 190 27.51 4.87 2.13
N HIS A 191 26.98 5.72 1.25
CA HIS A 191 25.66 6.35 1.39
C HIS A 191 24.56 5.30 1.68
N LEU A 192 23.76 5.56 2.71
CA LEU A 192 22.61 4.75 3.12
C LEU A 192 21.33 5.38 2.60
N SER A 193 20.63 4.66 1.73
CA SER A 193 19.28 5.04 1.29
C SER A 193 18.27 4.19 2.07
N LYS A 194 17.36 4.85 2.79
CA LYS A 194 16.27 4.19 3.53
C LYS A 194 14.97 4.38 2.74
N THR A 195 14.18 3.33 2.63
CA THR A 195 12.87 3.35 1.98
C THR A 195 11.89 2.58 2.84
N TYR A 196 10.75 3.18 3.15
CA TYR A 196 9.65 2.52 3.84
C TYR A 196 8.64 2.03 2.80
N GLU A 197 8.26 0.76 2.87
CA GLU A 197 7.32 0.13 1.95
C GLU A 197 6.20 -0.57 2.73
N ASP A 198 4.96 -0.23 2.43
CA ASP A 198 3.81 -0.86 3.06
C ASP A 198 3.56 -2.25 2.46
N PHE A 199 3.17 -3.21 3.30
CA PHE A 199 2.86 -4.58 2.88
C PHE A 199 1.58 -5.08 3.57
N LEU A 200 0.95 -6.08 2.97
CA LEU A 200 -0.17 -6.83 3.54
C LEU A 200 0.19 -8.30 3.84
N ASP A 201 1.32 -8.75 3.29
CA ASP A 201 1.83 -10.09 3.43
C ASP A 201 3.37 -10.09 3.36
N LEU A 202 3.99 -11.11 3.97
CA LEU A 202 5.44 -11.33 3.89
C LEU A 202 5.72 -12.66 3.19
N SER A 203 6.29 -12.58 2.00
CA SER A 203 6.78 -13.75 1.27
C SER A 203 8.18 -14.11 1.76
N LEU A 204 8.29 -15.20 2.52
CA LEU A 204 9.56 -15.63 3.13
C LEU A 204 10.23 -16.72 2.28
N PRO A 205 11.55 -16.60 1.99
CA PRO A 205 12.28 -17.66 1.29
C PRO A 205 12.44 -18.87 2.20
N LEU A 206 12.16 -20.05 1.66
CA LEU A 206 12.45 -21.30 2.37
C LEU A 206 13.95 -21.62 2.26
N PRO A 207 14.62 -22.00 3.37
CA PRO A 207 15.99 -22.48 3.31
C PRO A 207 16.05 -23.76 2.46
N SER A 208 17.07 -23.88 1.60
CA SER A 208 17.27 -25.00 0.68
C SER A 208 17.62 -26.34 1.35
N THR A 209 17.49 -26.43 2.67
CA THR A 209 17.78 -27.63 3.47
C THR A 209 16.47 -28.27 3.90
N SER A 210 16.40 -29.60 3.83
CA SER A 210 15.18 -30.37 4.10
C SER A 210 14.50 -29.97 5.41
N ALA A 211 13.16 -29.97 5.42
CA ALA A 211 12.26 -29.42 6.44
C ALA A 211 12.45 -29.90 7.90
N LYS A 212 13.45 -30.75 8.18
CA LYS A 212 13.72 -31.35 9.50
C LYS A 212 14.37 -30.40 10.51
N THR A 213 14.79 -29.19 10.12
CA THR A 213 15.49 -28.25 11.03
C THR A 213 14.71 -26.97 11.36
N LEU A 214 13.49 -26.78 10.84
CA LEU A 214 12.73 -25.54 11.04
C LEU A 214 12.23 -25.30 12.48
N PHE A 215 12.19 -26.33 13.34
CA PHE A 215 11.68 -26.22 14.71
C PHE A 215 12.72 -26.47 15.82
N ASN A 216 13.99 -26.72 15.48
CA ASN A 216 15.05 -26.84 16.47
C ASN A 216 15.89 -25.54 16.52
N GLY A 217 15.45 -24.65 17.41
CA GLY A 217 16.14 -23.57 18.11
C GLY A 217 17.45 -22.94 17.60
N THR A 218 17.51 -21.62 17.85
CA THR A 218 18.65 -20.70 17.89
C THR A 218 18.99 -19.93 16.61
N ASP A 219 18.70 -18.62 16.67
CA ASP A 219 19.28 -17.49 15.96
C ASP A 219 20.21 -17.79 14.78
N LYS A 220 19.60 -18.01 13.61
CA LYS A 220 20.30 -17.81 12.33
C LYS A 220 19.54 -16.83 11.47
N MET A 221 19.65 -15.58 11.89
CA MET A 221 19.18 -14.41 11.16
C MET A 221 19.87 -14.31 9.78
N HIS A 222 19.04 -14.25 8.75
CA HIS A 222 19.25 -13.86 7.35
C HIS A 222 20.63 -14.09 6.69
N LYS A 223 20.70 -15.12 5.84
CA LYS A 223 21.71 -15.22 4.78
C LYS A 223 21.23 -14.46 3.54
N SER A 224 22.03 -13.50 3.06
CA SER A 224 21.72 -12.60 1.94
C SER A 224 21.31 -13.34 0.67
N ALA A 225 20.11 -13.07 0.13
CA ALA A 225 19.69 -13.55 -1.18
C ALA A 225 20.24 -12.62 -2.29
N SER A 226 20.95 -13.18 -3.27
CA SER A 226 21.43 -12.42 -4.43
C SER A 226 20.34 -12.33 -5.52
N MET A 227 19.66 -11.20 -5.65
CA MET A 227 18.75 -10.97 -6.78
C MET A 227 19.51 -10.64 -8.07
N SER A 228 19.00 -11.14 -9.20
CA SER A 228 19.54 -10.85 -10.53
C SER A 228 19.23 -9.40 -10.96
N LEU A 229 20.14 -8.80 -11.74
CA LEU A 229 20.07 -7.38 -12.12
C LEU A 229 18.86 -7.06 -13.01
N SER A 230 18.12 -6.00 -12.68
CA SER A 230 17.06 -5.42 -13.52
C SER A 230 17.59 -4.94 -14.89
N LYS A 231 16.72 -4.88 -15.91
CA LYS A 231 17.04 -4.37 -17.27
C LYS A 231 17.68 -2.97 -17.23
N TYR A 232 17.22 -2.11 -16.34
CA TYR A 232 17.81 -0.78 -16.12
C TYR A 232 19.25 -0.87 -15.56
N GLN A 233 19.47 -1.74 -14.57
CA GLN A 233 20.78 -1.96 -13.97
C GLN A 233 21.78 -2.58 -14.97
N LYS A 234 21.31 -3.44 -15.88
CA LYS A 234 22.13 -3.97 -17.00
C LYS A 234 22.58 -2.86 -17.96
N LYS A 235 21.69 -1.90 -18.28
CA LYS A 235 22.00 -0.74 -19.15
C LYS A 235 23.01 0.21 -18.48
N LYS A 236 22.86 0.48 -17.18
CA LYS A 236 23.80 1.27 -16.39
C LYS A 236 25.18 0.60 -16.30
N LYS A 237 25.21 -0.73 -16.14
CA LYS A 237 26.45 -1.53 -16.11
C LYS A 237 27.22 -1.49 -17.43
N LYS A 238 26.53 -1.58 -18.58
CA LYS A 238 27.15 -1.41 -19.92
C LYS A 238 27.79 -0.02 -20.08
N ARG A 239 27.12 1.04 -19.62
CA ARG A 239 27.65 2.42 -19.68
C ARG A 239 28.89 2.64 -18.82
N MET A 240 29.01 1.95 -17.68
CA MET A 240 30.18 2.05 -16.82
C MET A 240 31.40 1.27 -17.35
N TYR A 241 31.16 0.13 -18.00
CA TYR A 241 32.23 -0.64 -18.65
C TYR A 241 32.85 0.14 -19.82
N ALA A 242 32.03 0.86 -20.59
CA ALA A 242 32.49 1.75 -21.67
C ALA A 242 33.33 2.95 -21.17
N LYS A 243 33.30 3.24 -19.85
CA LYS A 243 34.06 4.31 -19.20
C LYS A 243 35.25 3.80 -18.37
N GLY A 244 35.63 2.53 -18.50
CA GLY A 244 36.77 1.94 -17.78
C GLY A 244 36.56 1.71 -16.28
N LEU A 245 35.31 1.81 -15.78
CA LEU A 245 35.00 1.68 -14.34
C LEU A 245 34.74 0.20 -13.97
N LYS A 246 35.47 -0.31 -12.96
CA LYS A 246 35.31 -1.68 -12.45
C LYS A 246 34.00 -1.85 -11.66
N VAL A 247 33.26 -2.93 -11.93
CA VAL A 247 31.99 -3.27 -11.26
C VAL A 247 32.22 -4.38 -10.22
N ARG A 248 31.91 -4.12 -8.96
CA ARG A 248 31.95 -5.12 -7.87
C ARG A 248 30.55 -5.41 -7.31
N ARG A 249 30.37 -6.65 -6.83
CA ARG A 249 29.09 -7.23 -6.40
C ARG A 249 28.56 -6.55 -5.13
N LYS A 250 27.24 -6.35 -5.08
CA LYS A 250 26.48 -5.86 -3.91
C LYS A 250 26.22 -7.01 -2.93
N SER A 251 26.47 -6.78 -1.64
CA SER A 251 25.92 -7.57 -0.53
C SER A 251 24.76 -6.78 0.10
N HIS A 252 23.71 -7.49 0.51
CA HIS A 252 22.52 -6.95 1.19
C HIS A 252 22.53 -7.44 2.64
N GLU A 253 22.18 -6.57 3.57
CA GLU A 253 22.15 -6.84 5.01
C GLU A 253 20.79 -6.35 5.54
N ILE A 254 20.09 -7.20 6.29
CA ILE A 254 18.80 -6.93 6.92
C ILE A 254 19.08 -6.91 8.43
N ILE A 255 18.90 -5.75 9.08
CA ILE A 255 19.07 -5.60 10.53
C ILE A 255 17.70 -5.27 11.12
N PRO A 256 17.11 -6.13 11.96
CA PRO A 256 15.93 -5.80 12.74
C PRO A 256 16.32 -4.90 13.91
N HIS A 257 15.50 -3.88 14.19
CA HIS A 257 15.73 -2.91 15.24
C HIS A 257 14.67 -3.06 16.35
N ASN A 258 14.91 -3.96 17.29
CA ASN A 258 14.41 -3.84 18.65
C ASN A 258 15.66 -3.62 19.51
N ASP A 259 15.78 -2.43 20.12
CA ASP A 259 16.64 -2.10 21.29
C ASP A 259 16.98 -0.59 21.44
N GLU A 260 16.09 0.35 21.07
CA GLU A 260 16.23 1.77 21.51
C GLU A 260 14.91 2.38 22.01
N ILE A 261 14.10 1.60 22.73
CA ILE A 261 13.14 2.17 23.69
C ILE A 261 13.79 1.93 25.04
N ASN A 262 14.60 2.89 25.49
CA ASN A 262 15.07 3.10 26.87
C ASN A 262 16.42 3.81 26.78
N HIS A 263 16.44 5.08 26.40
CA HIS A 263 17.37 6.10 26.91
C HIS A 263 17.17 7.41 26.15
N ILE A 264 17.02 8.50 26.91
CA ILE A 264 17.04 9.91 26.48
C ILE A 264 15.65 10.50 26.18
N GLU A 265 14.73 10.32 27.12
CA GLU A 265 14.12 11.50 27.76
C GLU A 265 15.27 12.31 28.39
N GLU A 266 15.54 13.51 27.88
CA GLU A 266 16.41 14.59 28.41
C GLU A 266 17.28 15.22 27.30
N ARG A 267 16.67 16.09 26.48
CA ARG A 267 17.30 17.35 26.04
C ARG A 267 16.31 18.23 25.28
N LEU A 268 15.54 18.99 26.07
CA LEU A 268 15.12 20.33 25.65
C LEU A 268 16.34 21.26 25.60
N TYR A 269 16.17 22.33 24.81
CA TYR A 269 16.88 23.63 24.79
C TYR A 269 18.07 23.85 23.84
N LEU A 270 17.80 24.78 22.91
CA LEU A 270 18.62 25.92 22.44
C LEU A 270 19.90 25.66 21.65
N SER A 271 19.85 26.02 20.35
CA SER A 271 20.75 26.97 19.64
C SER A 271 20.50 26.81 18.13
N ASN A 272 19.81 27.75 17.46
CA ASN A 272 20.32 28.97 16.82
C ASN A 272 21.44 28.78 15.80
N ASP A 273 21.25 29.51 14.69
CA ASP A 273 22.24 29.98 13.71
C ASP A 273 22.68 28.95 12.64
N ILE A 274 22.80 29.25 11.34
CA ILE A 274 22.81 30.48 10.52
C ILE A 274 22.77 29.99 9.05
N SER A 275 22.00 30.70 8.19
CA SER A 275 22.26 31.12 6.78
C SER A 275 22.76 30.10 5.72
N ASP A 276 22.54 30.20 4.39
CA ASP A 276 22.29 31.26 3.40
C ASP A 276 21.52 30.60 2.22
N GLU A 277 20.55 31.26 1.56
CA GLU A 277 20.70 31.97 0.25
C GLU A 277 21.42 31.10 -0.81
N ASP A 278 20.90 30.78 -2.00
CA ASP A 278 20.21 31.61 -2.99
C ASP A 278 19.83 30.72 -4.22
N VAL A 279 18.62 30.84 -4.80
CA VAL A 279 18.28 31.55 -6.07
C VAL A 279 18.30 30.68 -7.35
N LEU A 280 17.08 30.56 -7.90
CA LEU A 280 16.60 30.64 -9.30
C LEU A 280 17.17 29.70 -10.39
N ASP A 281 16.29 29.08 -11.19
CA ASP A 281 15.68 29.76 -12.34
C ASP A 281 14.59 28.90 -13.00
N ASP A 282 13.63 29.63 -13.58
CA ASP A 282 12.44 29.21 -14.31
C ASP A 282 12.75 28.42 -15.60
N ASP A 283 11.78 27.63 -16.06
CA ASP A 283 11.47 27.58 -17.49
C ASP A 283 10.04 27.08 -17.75
N ASP A 284 9.33 27.89 -18.54
CA ASP A 284 7.97 27.77 -19.07
C ASP A 284 7.72 26.47 -19.88
N ALA A 285 6.49 25.95 -19.82
CA ALA A 285 5.87 25.29 -20.97
C ALA A 285 4.34 25.15 -20.84
N ASP A 286 3.66 25.73 -21.82
CA ASP A 286 2.26 25.57 -22.25
C ASP A 286 1.71 24.12 -22.23
N ALA A 287 0.42 23.96 -21.91
CA ALA A 287 -0.61 23.62 -22.92
C ALA A 287 -1.93 23.07 -22.34
N LYS A 288 -3.03 23.65 -22.86
CA LYS A 288 -4.26 23.01 -23.40
C LYS A 288 -5.10 22.03 -22.56
N THR A 289 -6.35 22.47 -22.42
CA THR A 289 -7.62 21.77 -22.15
C THR A 289 -7.80 20.40 -22.79
N VAL A 290 -8.20 19.38 -22.00
CA VAL A 290 -9.19 18.33 -22.35
C VAL A 290 -9.87 17.82 -21.06
N ASP A 291 -11.18 18.02 -20.97
CA ASP A 291 -12.07 17.40 -19.98
C ASP A 291 -12.32 15.92 -20.31
N GLY A 292 -12.35 15.07 -19.26
CA GLY A 292 -12.85 13.71 -19.37
C GLY A 292 -12.10 12.61 -18.61
N ASN A 293 -11.16 12.92 -17.70
CA ASN A 293 -10.62 11.90 -16.78
C ASN A 293 -9.91 12.47 -15.54
N LEU A 294 -10.54 13.44 -14.86
CA LEU A 294 -9.87 14.23 -13.81
C LEU A 294 -9.28 13.38 -12.65
N LEU A 295 -9.88 12.21 -12.34
CA LEU A 295 -9.35 11.31 -11.31
C LEU A 295 -7.99 10.69 -11.69
N LEU A 296 -7.77 10.39 -12.97
CA LEU A 296 -6.52 9.82 -13.49
C LEU A 296 -5.47 10.89 -13.78
N SER A 297 -5.87 12.14 -14.02
CA SER A 297 -4.92 13.23 -14.26
C SER A 297 -4.38 13.85 -12.96
N ILE A 298 -5.13 13.75 -11.86
CA ILE A 298 -4.74 14.32 -10.56
C ILE A 298 -3.85 13.37 -9.73
N PHE A 299 -4.11 12.05 -9.76
CA PHE A 299 -3.43 11.06 -8.92
C PHE A 299 -2.39 10.24 -9.69
#